data_AF-A0A2M7AJG3-F1
#
_entry.id   AF-A0A2M7AJG3-F1
#
_cell.length_a   1.000
_cell.length_b   1.000
_cell.length_c   1.000
_cell.angle_alpha   90.00
_cell.angle_beta   90.00
_cell.angle_gamma   90.00
#
_symmetry.space_group_name_H-M   'P 1'
#
loop_
_entity.id
_entity.type
_entity.pdbx_description
1 polymer ?
#
loop_
_entity_poly.entity_id
_entity_poly.type
_entity_poly.pdbx_seq_one_letter_code
_entity_poly.pdbx_strand_id
1 'polypeptide(L)'
;MMDSTRLAELRELEAVLGVGFPNLCLLNQSLTHTSFVGEKDESRLQSNERLEYLGDAVLGLAVSHYLFERHPDLSEGQLTKIKAAAVSEAALCKLAENLKLGQYILLGRGEEMTGGRRRPSILSDTLEAVVAAIYLECGFDVAQSFLRRLFAEMVEDIRHQRQGQDFKSLLQEKVQERTSRAPEYEVIQEIGPDHDKRFVVEARMDKDILGTGFGTSKKEAEQAAAAQANERMGEWANGRMSEWANGRMSEWANGRMESEICSLRLRPPHPTMSQLTPRLIGMTTRELESLAMSMGEPSFRGCQMAQWLYRKSVRDTAGMTDLPVGFRQRLMQEFGLRNLTETLQQVAGDGTLKLAFRLRDGEVIETVFIPHEDRGTVCVSSQAGCVVGCVFCATGHSGYRRNLTPGEIVEQVLCCQPLARVTHVVFMGMGEPLLNYEAVLRAVRLLNHETGIGMRNLTLSTVGIVPNIRRLAAEKLQLTLAVSLHAPDDELRQRLIPTQHRYSVKEIVHCCRDYAAQTSRRVTFEYVLLAGLNDSASRARQLAQLLRGVLCNVNLIPYNPIDASDDYQPPDATSIRRFQSLLEEAGITVTQRRERGLDIDAACGQLRRRLNSTGARIGLMIARGVR
;
A
#
# COMPACT_ATOMS: atom_id res chain seq x y z
N MET A 1 17.38 33.66 -7.43
CA MET A 1 16.00 34.18 -7.29
C MET A 1 15.40 34.18 -8.68
N MET A 2 14.18 33.66 -8.86
CA MET A 2 13.50 33.71 -10.16
C MET A 2 13.03 35.13 -10.43
N ASP A 3 13.17 35.61 -11.66
CA ASP A 3 12.59 36.89 -12.07
C ASP A 3 11.08 36.76 -12.32
N SER A 4 10.40 37.90 -12.47
CA SER A 4 8.96 37.95 -12.67
C SER A 4 8.51 37.28 -13.98
N THR A 5 9.37 37.27 -15.00
CA THR A 5 9.09 36.65 -16.30
C THR A 5 9.07 35.13 -16.16
N ARG A 6 10.09 34.56 -15.51
CA ARG A 6 10.19 33.12 -15.28
C ARG A 6 9.06 32.60 -14.40
N LEU A 7 8.64 33.38 -13.40
CA LEU A 7 7.47 33.03 -12.60
C LEU A 7 6.20 32.94 -13.44
N ALA A 8 5.99 33.86 -14.39
CA ALA A 8 4.83 33.83 -15.29
C ALA A 8 4.86 32.59 -16.22
N GLU A 9 6.01 32.26 -16.80
CA GLU A 9 6.19 31.05 -17.61
C GLU A 9 5.84 29.77 -16.84
N LEU A 10 6.30 29.67 -15.58
CA LEU A 10 6.02 28.50 -14.75
C LEU A 10 4.54 28.41 -14.39
N ARG A 11 3.87 29.52 -14.12
CA ARG A 11 2.41 29.56 -13.89
C ARG A 11 1.62 29.17 -15.13
N GLU A 12 2.08 29.55 -16.33
CA GLU A 12 1.48 29.08 -17.58
C GLU A 12 1.63 27.57 -17.73
N LEU A 13 2.82 27.03 -17.43
CA LEU A 13 3.07 25.60 -17.47
C LEU A 13 2.19 24.83 -16.47
N GLU A 14 1.96 25.34 -15.25
CA GLU A 14 1.01 24.72 -14.31
C GLU A 14 -0.38 24.55 -14.91
N ALA A 15 -0.85 25.54 -15.67
CA ALA A 15 -2.14 25.48 -16.35
C ALA A 15 -2.15 24.42 -17.47
N VAL A 16 -1.07 24.30 -18.24
CA VAL A 16 -0.90 23.25 -19.26
C VAL A 16 -0.85 21.86 -18.62
N LEU A 17 -0.10 21.72 -17.52
CA LEU A 17 0.00 20.48 -16.77
C LEU A 17 -1.29 20.16 -16.02
N GLY A 18 -2.16 21.13 -15.74
CA GLY A 18 -3.35 20.94 -14.92
C GLY A 18 -3.03 20.56 -13.47
N VAL A 19 -1.85 20.96 -12.98
CA VAL A 19 -1.34 20.64 -11.63
C VAL A 19 -0.78 21.92 -11.01
N GLY A 20 -1.25 22.27 -9.82
CA GLY A 20 -0.73 23.41 -9.06
C GLY A 20 0.40 23.00 -8.12
N PHE A 21 1.47 23.77 -8.11
CA PHE A 21 2.66 23.57 -7.29
C PHE A 21 2.67 24.59 -6.13
N PRO A 22 2.75 24.11 -4.87
CA PRO A 22 2.97 24.97 -3.71
C PRO A 22 4.30 25.74 -3.81
N ASN A 23 5.33 25.11 -4.37
CA ASN A 23 6.64 25.70 -4.58
C ASN A 23 7.14 25.53 -6.02
N LEU A 24 7.26 26.65 -6.74
CA LEU A 24 7.74 26.66 -8.13
C LEU A 24 9.24 26.34 -8.28
N CYS A 25 10.02 26.31 -7.18
CA CYS A 25 11.45 25.97 -7.22
C CYS A 25 11.69 24.58 -7.80
N LEU A 26 10.89 23.58 -7.41
CA LEU A 26 11.04 22.21 -7.88
C LEU A 26 10.57 22.05 -9.34
N LEU A 27 9.48 22.73 -9.72
CA LEU A 27 9.07 22.78 -11.13
C LEU A 27 10.15 23.45 -11.99
N ASN A 28 10.73 24.55 -11.54
CA ASN A 28 11.81 25.20 -12.27
C ASN A 28 13.05 24.32 -12.38
N GLN A 29 13.42 23.60 -11.31
CA GLN A 29 14.52 22.64 -11.33
C GLN A 29 14.28 21.53 -12.35
N SER A 30 13.04 20.99 -12.44
CA SER A 30 12.71 19.93 -13.41
C SER A 30 12.90 20.36 -14.87
N LEU A 31 12.85 21.67 -15.14
CA LEU A 31 13.04 22.27 -16.45
C LEU A 31 14.49 22.74 -16.68
N THR A 32 15.40 22.53 -15.73
CA THR A 32 16.78 23.02 -15.80
C THR A 32 17.71 21.93 -16.30
N HIS A 33 18.05 21.97 -17.59
CA HIS A 33 18.98 21.01 -18.20
C HIS A 33 20.42 21.24 -17.70
N THR A 34 21.22 20.17 -17.64
CA THR A 34 22.60 20.22 -17.12
C THR A 34 23.48 21.24 -17.89
N SER A 35 23.24 21.43 -19.20
CA SER A 35 23.94 22.43 -20.02
C SER A 35 23.75 23.87 -19.54
N PHE A 36 22.60 24.20 -18.94
CA PHE A 36 22.32 25.54 -18.45
C PHE A 36 23.05 25.84 -17.15
N VAL A 37 23.21 24.82 -16.30
CA VAL A 37 24.01 24.90 -15.07
C VAL A 37 25.49 25.05 -15.41
N GLY A 38 25.99 24.34 -16.42
CA GLY A 38 27.39 24.42 -16.85
C GLY A 38 27.85 25.78 -17.37
N GLU A 39 26.94 26.63 -17.88
CA GLU A 39 27.25 27.96 -18.40
C GLU A 39 27.10 29.09 -17.36
N LYS A 40 26.35 28.86 -16.28
CA LYS A 40 26.17 29.83 -15.19
C LYS A 40 26.94 29.36 -13.95
N ASP A 41 27.96 30.10 -13.56
CA ASP A 41 28.73 29.89 -12.32
C ASP A 41 27.90 30.27 -11.05
N GLU A 42 26.70 29.69 -10.93
CA GLU A 42 25.81 29.84 -9.80
C GLU A 42 25.81 28.53 -9.00
N SER A 43 26.58 28.51 -7.91
CA SER A 43 26.73 27.37 -6.97
C SER A 43 25.46 26.84 -6.30
N ARG A 44 24.27 27.34 -6.69
CA ARG A 44 22.96 27.01 -6.10
C ARG A 44 21.94 26.42 -7.09
N LEU A 45 22.20 26.42 -8.40
CA LEU A 45 21.28 25.81 -9.38
C LEU A 45 21.61 24.32 -9.55
N GLN A 46 20.59 23.47 -9.45
CA GLN A 46 20.71 22.02 -9.66
C GLN A 46 20.08 21.64 -11.00
N SER A 47 20.67 20.67 -11.70
CA SER A 47 20.09 20.09 -12.90
C SER A 47 18.87 19.21 -12.58
N ASN A 48 18.13 18.88 -13.63
CA ASN A 48 16.97 17.99 -13.58
C ASN A 48 17.33 16.49 -13.46
N GLU A 49 18.59 16.07 -13.64
CA GLU A 49 19.02 14.66 -13.71
C GLU A 49 18.61 13.83 -12.47
N ARG A 50 18.65 14.42 -11.27
CA ARG A 50 18.19 13.72 -10.05
C ARG A 50 16.68 13.53 -10.00
N LEU A 51 15.94 14.47 -10.61
CA LEU A 51 14.49 14.39 -10.71
C LEU A 51 14.10 13.41 -11.80
N GLU A 52 14.78 13.39 -12.94
CA GLU A 52 14.64 12.39 -14.00
C GLU A 52 14.73 10.96 -13.43
N TYR A 53 15.80 10.66 -12.69
CA TYR A 53 15.98 9.35 -12.04
C TYR A 53 14.80 8.92 -11.16
N LEU A 54 14.24 9.85 -10.37
CA LEU A 54 13.06 9.58 -9.56
C LEU A 54 11.78 9.46 -10.42
N GLY A 55 11.72 10.27 -11.47
CA GLY A 55 10.63 10.38 -12.42
C GLY A 55 10.35 9.09 -13.15
N ASP A 56 11.39 8.43 -13.66
CA ASP A 56 11.29 7.11 -14.31
C ASP A 56 10.64 6.08 -13.37
N ALA A 57 11.08 6.00 -12.11
CA ALA A 57 10.51 5.06 -11.14
C ALA A 57 9.03 5.35 -10.84
N VAL A 58 8.67 6.63 -10.68
CA VAL A 58 7.28 7.05 -10.42
C VAL A 58 6.39 6.78 -11.64
N LEU A 59 6.88 7.12 -12.83
CA LEU A 59 6.22 6.86 -14.11
C LEU A 59 5.98 5.36 -14.29
N GLY A 60 7.01 4.54 -14.10
CA GLY A 60 6.94 3.10 -14.22
C GLY A 60 5.93 2.47 -13.28
N LEU A 61 5.84 2.95 -12.03
CA LEU A 61 4.83 2.49 -11.07
C LEU A 61 3.41 2.91 -11.48
N ALA A 62 3.21 4.17 -11.86
CA ALA A 62 1.89 4.69 -12.22
C ALA A 62 1.32 4.00 -13.47
N VAL A 63 2.15 3.77 -14.50
CA VAL A 63 1.75 3.03 -15.70
C VAL A 63 1.45 1.57 -15.36
N SER A 64 2.27 0.91 -14.53
CA SER A 64 2.01 -0.46 -14.10
C SER A 64 0.67 -0.58 -13.34
N HIS A 65 0.40 0.38 -12.45
CA HIS A 65 -0.83 0.42 -11.68
C HIS A 65 -2.06 0.63 -12.59
N TYR A 66 -1.97 1.58 -13.54
CA TYR A 66 -3.03 1.80 -14.53
C TYR A 66 -3.32 0.54 -15.35
N LEU A 67 -2.28 -0.12 -15.86
CA LEU A 67 -2.45 -1.34 -16.66
C LEU A 67 -3.10 -2.47 -15.86
N PHE A 68 -2.66 -2.66 -14.61
CA PHE A 68 -3.20 -3.67 -13.72
C PHE A 68 -4.68 -3.43 -13.38
N GLU A 69 -5.08 -2.19 -13.12
CA GLU A 69 -6.47 -1.86 -12.76
C GLU A 69 -7.42 -1.89 -13.98
N ARG A 70 -6.96 -1.44 -15.14
CA ARG A 70 -7.82 -1.23 -16.31
C ARG A 70 -7.91 -2.42 -17.24
N HIS A 71 -6.93 -3.31 -17.20
CA HIS A 71 -6.82 -4.45 -18.10
C HIS A 71 -6.61 -5.77 -17.34
N PRO A 72 -7.59 -6.20 -16.54
CA PRO A 72 -7.53 -7.48 -15.83
C PRO A 72 -7.53 -8.69 -16.78
N ASP A 73 -7.85 -8.49 -18.06
CA ASP A 73 -7.84 -9.48 -19.14
C ASP A 73 -6.45 -9.77 -19.70
N LEU A 74 -5.44 -8.94 -19.42
CA LEU A 74 -4.10 -9.07 -19.99
C LEU A 74 -3.18 -9.93 -19.14
N SER A 75 -2.37 -10.76 -19.80
CA SER A 75 -1.34 -11.56 -19.15
C SER A 75 -0.15 -10.70 -18.69
N GLU A 76 0.64 -11.21 -17.75
CA GLU A 76 1.86 -10.55 -17.25
C GLU A 76 2.82 -10.15 -18.38
N GLY A 77 3.01 -11.03 -19.38
CA GLY A 77 3.84 -10.76 -20.54
C GLY A 77 3.30 -9.61 -21.40
N GLN A 78 1.98 -9.53 -21.59
CA GLN A 78 1.33 -8.44 -22.32
C GLN A 78 1.44 -7.11 -21.56
N LEU A 79 1.19 -7.12 -20.24
CA LEU A 79 1.33 -5.95 -19.38
C LEU A 79 2.76 -5.39 -19.43
N THR A 80 3.78 -6.26 -19.34
CA THR A 80 5.19 -5.88 -19.42
C THR A 80 5.53 -5.25 -20.76
N LYS A 81 5.06 -5.86 -21.85
CA LYS A 81 5.23 -5.38 -23.23
C LYS A 81 4.60 -4.00 -23.45
N ILE A 82 3.39 -3.75 -22.93
CA ILE A 82 2.68 -2.47 -23.05
C ILE A 82 3.36 -1.41 -22.18
N LYS A 83 3.72 -1.75 -20.93
CA LYS A 83 4.46 -0.87 -20.04
C LYS A 83 5.74 -0.36 -20.71
N ALA A 84 6.58 -1.27 -21.23
CA ALA A 84 7.84 -0.91 -21.86
C ALA A 84 7.66 0.02 -23.07
N ALA A 85 6.57 -0.14 -23.83
CA ALA A 85 6.26 0.76 -24.94
C ALA A 85 5.78 2.14 -24.45
N ALA A 86 4.92 2.16 -23.44
CA ALA A 86 4.37 3.38 -22.87
C ALA A 86 5.45 4.26 -22.21
N VAL A 87 6.42 3.67 -21.52
CA VAL A 87 7.51 4.40 -20.86
C VAL A 87 8.76 4.57 -21.72
N SER A 88 8.66 4.37 -23.04
CA SER A 88 9.79 4.53 -23.96
C SER A 88 10.07 6.00 -24.28
N GLU A 89 11.34 6.33 -24.57
CA GLU A 89 11.74 7.70 -24.98
C GLU A 89 10.85 8.27 -26.09
N ALA A 90 10.52 7.45 -27.09
CA ALA A 90 9.66 7.86 -28.20
C ALA A 90 8.24 8.25 -27.73
N ALA A 91 7.67 7.49 -26.80
CA ALA A 91 6.36 7.77 -26.22
C ALA A 91 6.38 9.03 -25.34
N LEU A 92 7.40 9.14 -24.47
CA LEU A 92 7.57 10.27 -23.57
C LEU A 92 7.85 11.58 -24.31
N CYS A 93 8.69 11.54 -25.35
CA CYS A 93 8.92 12.67 -26.23
C CYS A 93 7.62 13.18 -26.85
N LYS A 94 6.79 12.29 -27.39
CA LYS A 94 5.49 12.67 -28.00
C LYS A 94 4.56 13.34 -26.99
N LEU A 95 4.53 12.86 -25.75
CA LEU A 95 3.75 13.49 -24.67
C LEU A 95 4.30 14.86 -24.28
N ALA A 96 5.62 14.97 -24.18
CA ALA A 96 6.30 16.24 -23.91
C ALA A 96 6.06 17.28 -25.01
N GLU A 97 6.02 16.85 -26.28
CA GLU A 97 5.66 17.70 -27.43
C GLU A 97 4.21 18.18 -27.36
N ASN A 98 3.27 17.29 -27.03
CA ASN A 98 1.86 17.64 -26.86
C ASN A 98 1.66 18.67 -25.74
N LEU A 99 2.45 18.58 -24.68
CA LEU A 99 2.49 19.54 -23.57
C LEU A 99 3.33 20.78 -23.90
N LYS A 100 3.96 20.84 -25.08
CA LYS A 100 4.88 21.90 -25.50
C LYS A 100 6.01 22.16 -24.50
N LEU A 101 6.47 21.12 -23.79
CA LEU A 101 7.46 21.26 -22.71
C LEU A 101 8.75 21.95 -23.16
N GLY A 102 9.17 21.73 -24.40
CA GLY A 102 10.38 22.31 -24.99
C GLY A 102 10.49 23.84 -24.85
N GLN A 103 9.37 24.57 -24.80
CA GLN A 103 9.40 26.04 -24.65
C GLN A 103 9.77 26.50 -23.22
N TYR A 104 9.63 25.64 -22.22
CA TYR A 104 9.87 25.96 -20.81
C TYR A 104 11.25 25.53 -20.31
N ILE A 105 11.98 24.72 -21.10
CA ILE A 105 13.30 24.19 -20.72
C ILE A 105 14.35 25.30 -20.72
N LEU A 106 15.16 25.32 -19.67
CA LEU A 106 16.37 26.15 -19.59
C LEU A 106 17.54 25.36 -20.17
N LEU A 107 18.05 25.82 -21.32
CA LEU A 107 19.16 25.22 -22.04
C LEU A 107 20.34 26.20 -22.09
N GLY A 108 21.56 25.66 -22.10
CA GLY A 108 22.75 26.45 -22.40
C GLY A 108 22.74 26.91 -23.85
N ARG A 109 23.45 27.98 -24.19
CA ARG A 109 23.52 28.56 -25.55
C ARG A 109 23.92 27.52 -26.59
N GLY A 110 24.87 26.65 -26.28
CA GLY A 110 25.30 25.59 -27.21
C GLY A 110 24.19 24.57 -27.50
N GLU A 111 23.47 24.15 -26.47
CA GLU A 111 22.37 23.18 -26.59
C GLU A 111 21.16 23.80 -27.30
N GLU A 112 20.89 25.08 -27.03
CA GLU A 112 19.84 25.86 -27.70
C GLU A 112 20.11 25.95 -29.22
N MET A 113 21.33 26.31 -29.63
CA MET A 113 21.72 26.46 -31.04
C MET A 113 21.64 25.17 -31.84
N THR A 114 21.80 24.01 -31.19
CA THR A 114 21.71 22.70 -31.84
C THR A 114 20.29 22.13 -31.82
N GLY A 115 19.30 22.92 -31.42
CA GLY A 115 17.89 22.53 -31.43
C GLY A 115 17.48 21.67 -30.23
N GLY A 116 18.16 21.77 -29.10
CA GLY A 116 17.91 20.95 -27.91
C GLY A 116 16.46 20.94 -27.42
N ARG A 117 15.70 22.02 -27.63
CA ARG A 117 14.27 22.11 -27.28
C ARG A 117 13.37 21.06 -27.96
N ARG A 118 13.82 20.47 -29.06
CA ARG A 118 13.08 19.45 -29.83
C ARG A 118 13.78 18.10 -29.81
N ARG A 119 14.85 17.94 -29.02
CA ARG A 119 15.59 16.68 -28.97
C ARG A 119 14.78 15.65 -28.17
N PRO A 120 14.58 14.42 -28.69
CA PRO A 120 13.76 13.41 -28.02
C PRO A 120 14.21 13.09 -26.61
N SER A 121 15.51 12.87 -26.39
CA SER A 121 16.07 12.58 -25.08
C SER A 121 15.77 13.71 -24.08
N ILE A 122 16.11 14.96 -24.41
CA ILE A 122 15.87 16.12 -23.52
C ILE A 122 14.39 16.27 -23.16
N LEU A 123 13.49 16.06 -24.12
CA LEU A 123 12.04 16.15 -23.89
C LEU A 123 11.53 15.02 -23.00
N SER A 124 12.01 13.78 -23.22
CA SER A 124 11.71 12.61 -22.39
C SER A 124 12.18 12.82 -20.95
N ASP A 125 13.46 13.14 -20.76
CA ASP A 125 14.09 13.33 -19.45
C ASP A 125 13.42 14.47 -18.67
N THR A 126 13.03 15.54 -19.38
CA THR A 126 12.31 16.66 -18.78
C THR A 126 10.90 16.24 -18.33
N LEU A 127 10.18 15.43 -19.10
CA LEU A 127 8.87 14.94 -18.70
C LEU A 127 8.99 14.07 -17.43
N GLU A 128 9.98 13.20 -17.36
CA GLU A 128 10.27 12.39 -16.15
C GLU A 128 10.59 13.28 -14.95
N ALA A 129 11.47 14.28 -15.14
CA ALA A 129 11.78 15.23 -14.09
C ALA A 129 10.56 16.03 -13.62
N VAL A 130 9.65 16.40 -14.52
CA VAL A 130 8.37 17.07 -14.18
C VAL A 130 7.48 16.12 -13.38
N VAL A 131 7.39 14.85 -13.77
CA VAL A 131 6.66 13.82 -13.01
C VAL A 131 7.21 13.68 -11.59
N ALA A 132 8.54 13.68 -11.42
CA ALA A 132 9.17 13.68 -10.11
C ALA A 132 8.86 14.94 -9.30
N ALA A 133 8.87 16.12 -9.93
CA ALA A 133 8.50 17.37 -9.28
C ALA A 133 7.04 17.33 -8.78
N ILE A 134 6.10 16.84 -9.60
CA ILE A 134 4.69 16.63 -9.21
C ILE A 134 4.62 15.65 -8.03
N TYR A 135 5.35 14.54 -8.09
CA TYR A 135 5.35 13.54 -7.03
C TYR A 135 5.86 14.11 -5.69
N LEU A 136 6.95 14.87 -5.71
CA LEU A 136 7.56 15.42 -4.50
C LEU A 136 6.71 16.55 -3.89
N GLU A 137 6.09 17.39 -4.71
CA GLU A 137 5.31 18.55 -4.25
C GLU A 137 3.84 18.21 -3.95
N CYS A 138 3.25 17.29 -4.72
CA CYS A 138 1.81 17.03 -4.69
C CYS A 138 1.46 15.59 -4.28
N GLY A 139 2.45 14.70 -4.16
CA GLY A 139 2.25 13.30 -3.79
C GLY A 139 1.91 12.39 -4.98
N PHE A 140 1.94 11.08 -4.72
CA PHE A 140 1.76 10.06 -5.76
C PHE A 140 0.37 10.07 -6.38
N ASP A 141 -0.70 10.33 -5.63
CA ASP A 141 -2.07 10.33 -6.17
C ASP A 141 -2.26 11.40 -7.27
N VAL A 142 -1.62 12.56 -7.12
CA VAL A 142 -1.66 13.64 -8.11
C VAL A 142 -0.79 13.29 -9.31
N ALA A 143 0.42 12.77 -9.08
CA ALA A 143 1.29 12.29 -10.16
C ALA A 143 0.60 11.18 -10.97
N GLN A 144 -0.05 10.24 -10.31
CA GLN A 144 -0.81 9.16 -10.94
C GLN A 144 -2.00 9.71 -11.73
N SER A 145 -2.75 10.68 -11.19
CA SER A 145 -3.90 11.29 -11.89
C SER A 145 -3.45 12.06 -13.14
N PHE A 146 -2.34 12.79 -13.04
CA PHE A 146 -1.70 13.48 -14.15
C PHE A 146 -1.28 12.49 -15.25
N LEU A 147 -0.53 11.44 -14.88
CA LEU A 147 -0.08 10.40 -15.79
C LEU A 147 -1.26 9.64 -16.41
N ARG A 148 -2.27 9.27 -15.63
CA ARG A 148 -3.46 8.60 -16.15
C ARG A 148 -4.14 9.41 -17.26
N ARG A 149 -4.22 10.74 -17.11
CA ARG A 149 -4.78 11.61 -18.16
C ARG A 149 -3.89 11.67 -19.41
N LEU A 150 -2.57 11.67 -19.24
CA LEU A 150 -1.62 11.71 -20.36
C LEU A 150 -1.54 10.39 -21.13
N PHE A 151 -1.57 9.27 -20.43
CA PHE A 151 -1.29 7.94 -21.00
C PHE A 151 -2.55 7.17 -21.41
N ALA A 152 -3.76 7.57 -20.97
CA ALA A 152 -4.98 6.79 -21.23
C ALA A 152 -5.22 6.52 -22.73
N GLU A 153 -5.14 7.53 -23.59
CA GLU A 153 -5.34 7.34 -25.03
C GLU A 153 -4.18 6.54 -25.66
N MET A 154 -2.94 6.86 -25.28
CA MET A 154 -1.75 6.19 -25.79
C MET A 154 -1.71 4.69 -25.46
N VAL A 155 -2.09 4.30 -24.24
CA VAL A 155 -2.07 2.90 -23.80
C VAL A 155 -3.11 2.08 -24.57
N GLU A 156 -4.31 2.63 -24.81
CA GLU A 156 -5.32 1.95 -25.63
C GLU A 156 -4.88 1.82 -27.08
N ASP A 157 -4.24 2.85 -27.66
CA ASP A 157 -3.66 2.79 -29.01
C ASP A 157 -2.59 1.70 -29.12
N ILE A 158 -1.64 1.65 -28.16
CA ILE A 158 -0.59 0.62 -28.10
C ILE A 158 -1.21 -0.78 -27.98
N ARG A 159 -2.26 -0.92 -27.18
CA ARG A 159 -2.99 -2.17 -27.00
C ARG A 159 -3.67 -2.61 -28.28
N HIS A 160 -4.41 -1.73 -28.96
CA HIS A 160 -5.10 -2.04 -30.20
C HIS A 160 -4.12 -2.43 -31.33
N GLN A 161 -2.99 -1.72 -31.45
CA GLN A 161 -1.96 -2.07 -32.42
C GLN A 161 -1.33 -3.44 -32.15
N ARG A 162 -1.23 -3.86 -30.88
CA ARG A 162 -0.59 -5.11 -30.49
C ARG A 162 -1.53 -6.31 -30.40
N GLN A 163 -2.80 -6.12 -30.08
CA GLN A 163 -3.80 -7.20 -30.10
C GLN A 163 -3.96 -7.79 -31.52
N GLY A 164 -3.71 -7.00 -32.56
CA GLY A 164 -3.67 -7.50 -33.95
C GLY A 164 -2.40 -8.29 -34.33
N GLN A 165 -1.40 -8.42 -33.45
CA GLN A 165 -0.06 -8.95 -33.81
C GLN A 165 0.44 -10.12 -32.96
N ASP A 166 -0.28 -10.55 -31.92
CA ASP A 166 0.22 -11.56 -30.95
C ASP A 166 -0.57 -12.89 -30.94
N PHE A 167 -1.14 -13.28 -32.08
CA PHE A 167 -1.88 -14.54 -32.23
C PHE A 167 -0.98 -15.78 -32.08
N LYS A 168 0.28 -15.69 -32.51
CA LYS A 168 1.27 -16.77 -32.40
C LYS A 168 1.61 -17.13 -30.95
N SER A 169 1.82 -16.14 -30.09
CA SER A 169 2.11 -16.37 -28.66
C SER A 169 0.89 -16.92 -27.95
N LEU A 170 -0.31 -16.39 -28.26
CA LEU A 170 -1.57 -16.90 -27.71
C LEU A 170 -1.82 -18.36 -28.11
N LEU A 171 -1.56 -18.72 -29.37
CA LEU A 171 -1.68 -20.10 -29.84
C LEU A 171 -0.70 -21.01 -29.11
N GLN A 172 0.55 -20.56 -28.96
CA GLN A 172 1.59 -21.32 -28.29
C GLN A 172 1.23 -21.61 -26.82
N GLU A 173 0.74 -20.61 -26.08
CA GLU A 173 0.29 -20.79 -24.69
C GLU A 173 -0.84 -21.83 -24.61
N LYS A 174 -1.88 -21.71 -25.43
CA LYS A 174 -3.03 -22.63 -25.45
C LYS A 174 -2.65 -24.07 -25.81
N VAL A 175 -1.71 -24.24 -26.75
CA VAL A 175 -1.26 -25.57 -27.19
C VAL A 175 -0.32 -26.20 -26.15
N GLN A 176 0.59 -25.41 -25.57
CA GLN A 176 1.51 -25.88 -24.53
C GLN A 176 0.79 -26.28 -23.25
N GLU A 177 -0.25 -25.56 -22.84
CA GLU A 177 -1.07 -25.92 -21.68
C GLU A 177 -1.70 -27.31 -21.82
N ARG A 178 -2.05 -27.72 -23.05
CA ARG A 178 -2.77 -28.98 -23.32
C ARG A 178 -1.86 -30.15 -23.72
N THR A 179 -0.73 -29.86 -24.35
CA THR A 179 0.13 -30.89 -24.99
C THR A 179 1.58 -30.85 -24.51
N SER A 180 1.94 -29.87 -23.68
CA SER A 180 3.32 -29.61 -23.22
C SER A 180 4.35 -29.42 -24.35
N ARG A 181 3.90 -29.15 -25.59
CA ARG A 181 4.72 -28.90 -26.79
C ARG A 181 4.22 -27.63 -27.51
N ALA A 182 5.09 -26.97 -28.28
CA ALA A 182 4.76 -25.78 -29.06
C ALA A 182 4.28 -26.16 -30.48
N PRO A 183 3.37 -25.38 -31.09
CA PRO A 183 2.97 -25.58 -32.48
C PRO A 183 4.10 -25.19 -33.44
N GLU A 184 4.25 -25.96 -34.51
CA GLU A 184 5.23 -25.73 -35.58
C GLU A 184 4.60 -24.93 -36.71
N TYR A 185 5.38 -24.09 -37.39
CA TYR A 185 4.93 -23.27 -38.51
C TYR A 185 5.71 -23.63 -39.76
N GLU A 186 5.02 -24.02 -40.83
CA GLU A 186 5.61 -24.47 -42.08
C GLU A 186 5.12 -23.61 -43.24
N VAL A 187 6.05 -23.07 -44.04
CA VAL A 187 5.71 -22.36 -45.28
C VAL A 187 5.41 -23.41 -46.34
N ILE A 188 4.14 -23.55 -46.71
CA ILE A 188 3.69 -24.55 -47.68
C ILE A 188 3.73 -24.03 -49.12
N GLN A 189 3.67 -22.70 -49.29
CA GLN A 189 3.68 -22.10 -50.63
C GLN A 189 4.22 -20.67 -50.60
N GLU A 190 5.04 -20.34 -51.60
CA GLU A 190 5.47 -18.98 -51.91
C GLU A 190 4.94 -18.62 -53.31
N ILE A 191 4.17 -17.53 -53.43
CA ILE A 191 3.48 -17.12 -54.66
C ILE A 191 3.86 -15.68 -55.00
N GLY A 192 4.26 -15.42 -56.25
CA GLY A 192 4.52 -14.07 -56.76
C GLY A 192 6.00 -13.78 -57.05
N PRO A 193 6.29 -12.69 -57.78
CA PRO A 193 7.65 -12.27 -58.09
C PRO A 193 8.37 -11.74 -56.84
N ASP A 194 9.71 -11.73 -56.82
CA ASP A 194 10.52 -11.37 -55.64
C ASP A 194 10.16 -10.03 -54.96
N HIS A 195 9.59 -9.09 -55.71
CA HIS A 195 9.17 -7.77 -55.24
C HIS A 195 7.70 -7.70 -54.76
N ASP A 196 6.91 -8.77 -54.91
CA ASP A 196 5.52 -8.90 -54.42
C ASP A 196 5.24 -10.36 -54.02
N LYS A 197 6.12 -10.93 -53.19
CA LYS A 197 6.00 -12.30 -52.69
C LYS A 197 4.90 -12.41 -51.64
N ARG A 198 4.07 -13.45 -51.78
CA ARG A 198 3.06 -13.85 -50.80
C ARG A 198 3.39 -15.23 -50.26
N PHE A 199 3.20 -15.40 -48.96
CA PHE A 199 3.50 -16.62 -48.24
C PHE A 199 2.20 -17.24 -47.73
N VAL A 200 2.10 -18.56 -47.88
CA VAL A 200 1.07 -19.38 -47.25
C VAL A 200 1.75 -20.24 -46.19
N VAL A 201 1.31 -20.11 -44.95
CA VAL A 201 1.88 -20.80 -43.79
C VAL A 201 0.82 -21.62 -43.09
N GLU A 202 1.17 -22.82 -42.67
CA GLU A 202 0.34 -23.65 -41.80
C GLU A 202 0.93 -23.71 -40.39
N ALA A 203 0.07 -23.52 -39.38
CA ALA A 203 0.36 -23.84 -37.99
C ALA A 203 -0.07 -25.29 -37.73
N ARG A 204 0.85 -26.12 -37.25
CA ARG A 204 0.68 -27.57 -37.13
C ARG A 204 1.06 -28.08 -35.75
N MET A 205 0.46 -29.20 -35.36
CA MET A 205 0.88 -30.03 -34.23
C MET A 205 1.00 -31.47 -34.71
N ASP A 206 2.23 -31.99 -34.72
CA ASP A 206 2.58 -33.27 -35.32
C ASP A 206 2.06 -33.41 -36.78
N LYS A 207 0.97 -34.15 -37.01
CA LYS A 207 0.37 -34.32 -38.36
C LYS A 207 -0.88 -33.46 -38.60
N ASP A 208 -1.38 -32.80 -37.56
CA ASP A 208 -2.65 -32.07 -37.61
C ASP A 208 -2.42 -30.59 -37.92
N ILE A 209 -3.19 -30.07 -38.88
CA ILE A 209 -3.16 -28.66 -39.26
C ILE A 209 -4.13 -27.90 -38.35
N LEU A 210 -3.58 -27.04 -37.50
CA LEU A 210 -4.36 -26.20 -36.59
C LEU A 210 -4.98 -25.01 -37.32
N GLY A 211 -4.25 -24.41 -38.27
CA GLY A 211 -4.74 -23.29 -39.07
C GLY A 211 -3.79 -22.93 -40.21
N THR A 212 -4.31 -22.24 -41.22
CA THR A 212 -3.58 -21.80 -42.42
C THR A 212 -3.75 -20.30 -42.59
N GLY A 213 -2.65 -19.60 -42.88
CA GLY A 213 -2.59 -18.15 -42.98
C GLY A 213 -1.89 -17.67 -44.24
N PHE A 214 -2.30 -16.50 -44.70
CA PHE A 214 -1.79 -15.85 -45.91
C PHE A 214 -1.22 -14.49 -45.53
N GLY A 215 -0.08 -14.10 -46.08
CA GLY A 215 0.53 -12.80 -45.81
C GLY A 215 1.55 -12.39 -46.86
N THR A 216 1.90 -11.10 -46.88
CA THR A 216 2.95 -10.52 -47.73
C THR A 216 4.36 -10.76 -47.16
N SER A 217 4.45 -11.24 -45.93
CA SER A 217 5.68 -11.75 -45.31
C SER A 217 5.42 -13.06 -44.57
N LYS A 218 6.48 -13.87 -44.35
CA LYS A 218 6.39 -15.12 -43.57
C LYS A 218 5.80 -14.87 -42.18
N LYS A 219 6.23 -13.78 -41.51
CA LYS A 219 5.75 -13.39 -40.18
C LYS A 219 4.27 -13.04 -40.17
N GLU A 220 3.78 -12.35 -41.20
CA GLU A 220 2.35 -12.00 -41.34
C GLU A 220 1.50 -13.26 -41.61
N ALA A 221 1.97 -14.13 -42.50
CA ALA A 221 1.30 -15.39 -42.80
C ALA A 221 1.24 -16.32 -41.56
N GLU A 222 2.30 -16.38 -40.76
CA GLU A 222 2.33 -17.11 -39.48
C GLU A 222 1.30 -16.56 -38.48
N GLN A 223 1.19 -15.24 -38.34
CA GLN A 223 0.20 -14.62 -37.45
C GLN A 223 -1.22 -14.88 -37.91
N ALA A 224 -1.48 -14.84 -39.23
CA ALA A 224 -2.78 -15.19 -39.80
C ALA A 224 -3.14 -16.67 -39.58
N ALA A 225 -2.15 -17.57 -39.71
CA ALA A 225 -2.34 -19.00 -39.45
C ALA A 225 -2.66 -19.26 -37.98
N ALA A 226 -1.97 -18.54 -37.08
CA ALA A 226 -2.22 -18.60 -35.66
C ALA A 226 -3.59 -18.02 -35.26
N ALA A 227 -4.03 -16.95 -35.92
CA ALA A 227 -5.35 -16.36 -35.70
C ALA A 227 -6.46 -17.36 -36.06
N GLN A 228 -6.38 -17.99 -37.24
CA GLN A 228 -7.35 -19.00 -37.66
C GLN A 228 -7.34 -20.23 -36.73
N ALA A 229 -6.15 -20.67 -36.30
CA ALA A 229 -6.02 -21.78 -35.37
C ALA A 229 -6.64 -21.48 -33.99
N ASN A 230 -6.47 -20.25 -33.49
CA ASN A 230 -7.08 -19.79 -32.24
C ASN A 230 -8.60 -19.73 -32.32
N GLU A 231 -9.16 -19.36 -33.47
CA GLU A 231 -10.61 -19.32 -33.73
C GLU A 231 -11.20 -20.74 -33.73
N ARG A 232 -10.58 -21.67 -34.48
CA ARG A 232 -10.99 -23.09 -34.52
C ARG A 232 -10.90 -23.78 -33.16
N MET A 233 -9.92 -23.42 -32.32
CA MET A 233 -9.83 -23.92 -30.95
C MET A 233 -10.85 -23.30 -29.99
N GLY A 234 -11.44 -22.15 -30.33
CA GLY A 234 -12.58 -21.59 -29.60
C GLY A 234 -13.84 -22.47 -29.69
N GLU A 235 -14.04 -23.13 -30.84
CA GLU A 235 -15.14 -24.08 -31.05
C GLU A 235 -14.96 -25.41 -30.29
N TRP A 236 -13.73 -25.74 -29.88
CA TRP A 236 -13.42 -26.94 -29.08
C TRP A 236 -13.89 -26.85 -27.61
N ALA A 237 -14.15 -25.64 -27.08
CA ALA A 237 -14.56 -25.44 -25.69
C ALA A 237 -16.03 -25.81 -25.41
N ASN A 238 -16.86 -25.99 -26.46
CA ASN A 238 -18.27 -26.39 -26.36
C ASN A 238 -18.53 -27.87 -26.68
N GLY A 239 -17.54 -28.74 -26.41
CA GLY A 239 -17.70 -30.18 -26.35
C GLY A 239 -18.01 -30.88 -27.69
N ARG A 240 -16.97 -31.50 -28.29
CA ARG A 240 -17.09 -32.71 -29.12
C ARG A 240 -15.70 -33.35 -29.31
N MET A 241 -15.41 -34.37 -28.50
CA MET A 241 -14.52 -35.47 -28.88
C MET A 241 -15.41 -36.70 -29.10
N SER A 242 -16.04 -36.77 -30.26
CA SER A 242 -16.63 -37.98 -30.84
C SER A 242 -17.22 -37.63 -32.21
N GLU A 243 -17.05 -38.54 -33.17
CA GLU A 243 -17.68 -38.57 -34.51
C GLU A 243 -16.98 -37.81 -35.64
N TRP A 244 -15.84 -38.35 -36.08
CA TRP A 244 -15.56 -38.47 -37.52
C TRP A 244 -15.96 -39.86 -37.98
N ALA A 245 -17.26 -40.09 -38.15
CA ALA A 245 -17.80 -41.19 -38.93
C ALA A 245 -19.26 -40.88 -39.30
N ASN A 246 -19.49 -40.65 -40.59
CA ASN A 246 -20.76 -40.80 -41.31
C ASN A 246 -22.01 -40.04 -40.81
N GLY A 247 -22.47 -39.11 -41.67
CA GLY A 247 -23.89 -39.09 -42.06
C GLY A 247 -24.78 -38.04 -41.40
N ARG A 248 -25.21 -37.08 -42.24
CA ARG A 248 -26.51 -36.37 -42.29
C ARG A 248 -27.06 -35.68 -41.02
N MET A 249 -27.31 -34.38 -41.22
CA MET A 249 -28.21 -33.50 -40.46
C MET A 249 -29.49 -34.16 -39.97
N SER A 250 -29.81 -33.96 -38.68
CA SER A 250 -31.17 -33.67 -38.21
C SER A 250 -31.18 -33.18 -36.75
N GLU A 251 -31.63 -31.94 -36.58
CA GLU A 251 -32.55 -31.42 -35.55
C GLU A 251 -32.16 -31.32 -34.05
N TRP A 252 -32.88 -30.40 -33.39
CA TRP A 252 -33.08 -30.11 -31.95
C TRP A 252 -32.02 -29.20 -31.30
N ALA A 253 -32.25 -27.90 -31.02
CA ALA A 253 -33.34 -27.09 -30.41
C ALA A 253 -33.28 -26.98 -28.86
N ASN A 254 -32.99 -25.75 -28.43
CA ASN A 254 -33.30 -25.05 -27.16
C ASN A 254 -32.81 -25.60 -25.81
N GLY A 255 -32.00 -24.77 -25.15
CA GLY A 255 -31.80 -24.77 -23.70
C GLY A 255 -30.97 -23.57 -23.25
N ARG A 256 -31.63 -22.43 -22.95
CA ARG A 256 -31.01 -21.28 -22.26
C ARG A 256 -30.66 -21.69 -20.83
N MET A 257 -29.49 -21.31 -20.35
CA MET A 257 -29.20 -21.14 -18.93
C MET A 257 -28.44 -19.82 -18.77
N GLU A 258 -29.14 -18.82 -18.21
CA GLU A 258 -28.58 -17.52 -17.85
C GLU A 258 -27.61 -17.68 -16.67
N SER A 259 -26.40 -17.16 -16.82
CA SER A 259 -25.43 -17.03 -15.73
C SER A 259 -25.61 -15.67 -15.05
N GLU A 260 -26.10 -15.68 -13.81
CA GLU A 260 -25.95 -14.55 -12.88
C GLU A 260 -24.45 -14.41 -12.53
N ILE A 261 -23.75 -13.54 -13.26
CA ILE A 261 -22.45 -13.04 -12.84
C ILE A 261 -22.68 -11.91 -11.85
N CYS A 262 -22.22 -12.17 -10.62
CA CYS A 262 -22.13 -11.29 -9.48
C CYS A 262 -21.68 -9.86 -9.86
N SER A 263 -22.60 -8.91 -9.74
CA SER A 263 -22.33 -7.48 -9.91
C SER A 263 -21.51 -6.94 -8.73
N LEU A 264 -20.18 -6.92 -8.85
CA LEU A 264 -19.34 -6.03 -8.04
C LEU A 264 -19.60 -4.59 -8.48
N ARG A 265 -20.51 -3.91 -7.78
CA ARG A 265 -20.66 -2.45 -7.89
C ARG A 265 -19.38 -1.79 -7.39
N LEU A 266 -18.50 -1.39 -8.31
CA LEU A 266 -17.41 -0.47 -8.02
C LEU A 266 -18.00 0.83 -7.48
N ARG A 267 -17.59 1.19 -6.24
CA ARG A 267 -17.94 2.46 -5.61
C ARG A 267 -17.30 3.62 -6.39
N PRO A 268 -17.91 4.82 -6.36
CA PRO A 268 -17.33 6.00 -7.00
C PRO A 268 -15.95 6.34 -6.40
N PRO A 269 -15.09 7.04 -7.17
CA PRO A 269 -13.74 7.40 -6.72
C PRO A 269 -13.77 8.21 -5.41
N HIS A 270 -12.86 7.88 -4.49
CA HIS A 270 -12.64 8.65 -3.28
C HIS A 270 -12.19 10.08 -3.62
N PRO A 271 -12.58 11.10 -2.84
CA PRO A 271 -12.11 12.47 -3.06
C PRO A 271 -10.59 12.55 -2.88
N THR A 272 -9.91 13.14 -3.86
CA THR A 272 -8.48 13.44 -3.88
C THR A 272 -8.02 14.21 -2.63
N MET A 273 -6.86 13.85 -2.05
CA MET A 273 -6.30 14.48 -0.83
C MET A 273 -6.13 16.00 -0.92
N SER A 274 -6.08 16.59 -2.12
CA SER A 274 -5.94 18.04 -2.35
C SER A 274 -7.16 18.88 -1.94
N GLN A 275 -8.29 18.27 -1.58
CA GLN A 275 -9.52 18.98 -1.19
C GLN A 275 -9.83 18.90 0.32
N LEU A 276 -8.90 18.38 1.11
CA LEU A 276 -9.13 18.09 2.53
C LEU A 276 -8.46 19.11 3.43
N THR A 277 -9.26 19.92 4.15
CA THR A 277 -8.82 20.87 5.19
C THR A 277 -7.72 20.27 6.08
N PRO A 278 -6.56 20.94 6.27
CA PRO A 278 -5.47 20.41 7.10
C PRO A 278 -5.92 20.17 8.54
N ARG A 279 -5.30 19.21 9.24
CA ARG A 279 -5.70 18.82 10.60
C ARG A 279 -4.67 19.23 11.65
N LEU A 280 -5.17 19.80 12.76
CA LEU A 280 -4.31 20.24 13.87
C LEU A 280 -3.73 19.06 14.65
N ILE A 281 -4.54 18.01 14.89
CA ILE A 281 -4.05 16.78 15.52
C ILE A 281 -3.10 16.09 14.55
N GLY A 282 -1.84 15.93 14.96
CA GLY A 282 -0.73 15.45 14.14
C GLY A 282 0.42 16.46 14.02
N MET A 283 0.18 17.72 14.36
CA MET A 283 1.22 18.76 14.45
C MET A 283 1.89 18.76 15.83
N THR A 284 3.21 18.84 15.87
CA THR A 284 4.00 19.05 17.09
C THR A 284 3.74 20.43 17.69
N THR A 285 4.10 20.64 18.96
CA THR A 285 4.03 21.98 19.58
C THR A 285 4.75 23.04 18.72
N ARG A 286 5.92 22.73 18.15
CA ARG A 286 6.68 23.65 17.29
C ARG A 286 5.98 23.98 15.97
N GLU A 287 5.35 22.99 15.36
CA GLU A 287 4.54 23.21 14.15
C GLU A 287 3.31 24.07 14.46
N LEU A 288 2.70 23.90 15.64
CA LEU A 288 1.59 24.74 16.10
C LEU A 288 2.04 26.17 16.44
N GLU A 289 3.23 26.37 17.01
CA GLU A 289 3.84 27.69 17.22
C GLU A 289 4.07 28.40 15.88
N SER A 290 4.59 27.67 14.89
CA SER A 290 4.83 28.17 13.54
C SER A 290 3.52 28.54 12.84
N LEU A 291 2.49 27.71 13.01
CA LEU A 291 1.15 27.97 12.51
C LEU A 291 0.56 29.25 13.13
N ALA A 292 0.63 29.40 14.45
CA ALA A 292 0.15 30.61 15.12
C ALA A 292 0.80 31.87 14.56
N MET A 293 2.14 31.87 14.40
CA MET A 293 2.87 32.99 13.79
C MET A 293 2.44 33.28 12.36
N SER A 294 2.23 32.25 11.54
CA SER A 294 1.77 32.41 10.15
C SER A 294 0.36 33.03 10.06
N MET A 295 -0.45 32.84 11.09
CA MET A 295 -1.79 33.44 11.21
C MET A 295 -1.77 34.81 11.89
N GLY A 296 -0.59 35.38 12.16
CA GLY A 296 -0.44 36.70 12.80
C GLY A 296 -0.67 36.69 14.31
N GLU A 297 -0.67 35.51 14.95
CA GLU A 297 -0.78 35.36 16.40
C GLU A 297 0.61 35.19 17.04
N PRO A 298 0.79 35.53 18.33
CA PRO A 298 2.04 35.25 19.05
C PRO A 298 2.35 33.75 19.11
N SER A 299 3.63 33.37 19.02
CA SER A 299 4.07 31.96 19.01
C SER A 299 3.57 31.13 20.20
N PHE A 300 3.50 31.72 21.40
CA PHE A 300 3.03 31.01 22.61
C PHE A 300 1.58 30.49 22.49
N ARG A 301 0.78 31.02 21.55
CA ARG A 301 -0.55 30.51 21.23
C ARG A 301 -0.49 29.08 20.69
N GLY A 302 0.58 28.71 20.00
CA GLY A 302 0.86 27.33 19.59
C GLY A 302 1.02 26.38 20.78
N CYS A 303 1.71 26.81 21.84
CA CYS A 303 1.79 26.03 23.09
C CYS A 303 0.42 25.81 23.73
N GLN A 304 -0.42 26.85 23.74
CA GLN A 304 -1.78 26.74 24.26
C GLN A 304 -2.61 25.76 23.42
N MET A 305 -2.54 25.85 22.09
CA MET A 305 -3.16 24.87 21.19
C MET A 305 -2.71 23.44 21.52
N ALA A 306 -1.39 23.21 21.64
CA ALA A 306 -0.85 21.89 21.97
C ALA A 306 -1.36 21.36 23.32
N GLN A 307 -1.44 22.23 24.33
CA GLN A 307 -2.00 21.86 25.64
C GLN A 307 -3.47 21.43 25.52
N TRP A 308 -4.29 22.16 24.76
CA TRP A 308 -5.69 21.80 24.54
C TRP A 308 -5.86 20.50 23.75
N LEU A 309 -5.07 20.31 22.70
CA LEU A 309 -5.14 19.14 21.84
C LEU A 309 -4.66 17.87 22.57
N TYR A 310 -3.47 17.91 23.17
CA TYR A 310 -2.77 16.69 23.61
C TYR A 310 -2.87 16.41 25.10
N ARG A 311 -3.08 17.43 25.95
CA ARG A 311 -3.23 17.26 27.41
C ARG A 311 -4.68 17.27 27.84
N LYS A 312 -5.48 18.16 27.25
CA LYS A 312 -6.91 18.29 27.59
C LYS A 312 -7.82 17.50 26.65
N SER A 313 -7.30 16.98 25.53
CA SER A 313 -8.06 16.19 24.54
C SER A 313 -9.35 16.89 24.09
N VAL A 314 -9.25 18.19 23.79
CA VAL A 314 -10.41 19.01 23.40
C VAL A 314 -11.06 18.46 22.12
N ARG A 315 -12.40 18.50 22.06
CA ARG A 315 -13.16 17.94 20.93
C ARG A 315 -13.42 18.93 19.80
N ASP A 316 -13.33 20.23 20.08
CA ASP A 316 -13.53 21.32 19.13
C ASP A 316 -12.66 22.54 19.48
N THR A 317 -12.47 23.45 18.53
CA THR A 317 -11.67 24.67 18.74
C THR A 317 -12.37 25.65 19.67
N ALA A 318 -13.71 25.58 19.83
CA ALA A 318 -14.45 26.43 20.75
C ALA A 318 -14.07 26.16 22.22
N GLY A 319 -13.70 24.93 22.56
CA GLY A 319 -13.22 24.55 23.89
C GLY A 319 -11.88 25.18 24.29
N MET A 320 -11.12 25.78 23.35
CA MET A 320 -9.83 26.41 23.64
C MET A 320 -9.99 27.82 24.26
N THR A 321 -10.61 27.91 25.43
CA THR A 321 -11.15 29.18 25.99
C THR A 321 -10.12 30.27 26.31
N ASP A 322 -8.83 29.93 26.38
CA ASP A 322 -7.74 30.89 26.57
C ASP A 322 -7.23 31.50 25.25
N LEU A 323 -7.71 31.02 24.10
CA LEU A 323 -7.46 31.61 22.78
C LEU A 323 -8.49 32.69 22.42
N PRO A 324 -8.09 33.78 21.74
CA PRO A 324 -9.01 34.81 21.27
C PRO A 324 -10.14 34.22 20.41
N VAL A 325 -11.35 34.80 20.52
CA VAL A 325 -12.53 34.32 19.77
C VAL A 325 -12.27 34.33 18.25
N GLY A 326 -11.71 35.43 17.72
CA GLY A 326 -11.38 35.54 16.29
C GLY A 326 -10.35 34.50 15.85
N PHE A 327 -9.37 34.17 16.69
CA PHE A 327 -8.39 33.12 16.37
C PHE A 327 -9.03 31.74 16.32
N ARG A 328 -9.88 31.39 17.30
CA ARG A 328 -10.64 30.12 17.30
C ARG A 328 -11.53 29.97 16.07
N GLN A 329 -12.17 31.05 15.64
CA GLN A 329 -13.03 31.06 14.45
C GLN A 329 -12.21 30.82 13.17
N ARG A 330 -11.06 31.50 13.01
CA ARG A 330 -10.16 31.25 11.88
C ARG A 330 -9.63 29.83 11.87
N LEU A 331 -9.19 29.32 13.02
CA LEU A 331 -8.76 27.92 13.15
C LEU A 331 -9.86 26.95 12.73
N MET A 332 -11.13 27.21 13.05
CA MET A 332 -12.25 26.37 12.65
C MET A 332 -12.57 26.44 11.14
N GLN A 333 -12.31 27.58 10.51
CA GLN A 333 -12.56 27.80 9.08
C GLN A 333 -11.44 27.24 8.20
N GLU A 334 -10.20 27.49 8.57
CA GLU A 334 -9.01 27.14 7.79
C GLU A 334 -8.47 25.74 8.13
N PHE A 335 -8.74 25.25 9.34
CA PHE A 335 -8.26 23.97 9.85
C PHE A 335 -9.38 23.10 10.40
N GLY A 336 -9.23 21.80 10.24
CA GLY A 336 -10.01 20.84 10.98
C GLY A 336 -9.28 20.41 12.26
N LEU A 337 -10.00 20.20 13.35
CA LEU A 337 -9.36 19.67 14.57
C LEU A 337 -9.15 18.15 14.47
N ARG A 338 -10.24 17.43 14.21
CA ARG A 338 -10.33 15.96 14.25
C ARG A 338 -10.14 15.32 12.87
N ASN A 339 -9.46 14.19 12.84
CA ASN A 339 -9.33 13.24 11.73
C ASN A 339 -10.40 12.13 11.81
N LEU A 340 -10.85 11.78 13.02
CA LEU A 340 -11.70 10.62 13.27
C LEU A 340 -13.13 11.01 13.62
N THR A 341 -14.10 10.31 13.01
CA THR A 341 -15.50 10.36 13.42
C THR A 341 -15.88 9.05 14.10
N GLU A 342 -16.26 9.10 15.36
CA GLU A 342 -16.72 7.90 16.10
C GLU A 342 -18.03 7.40 15.51
N THR A 343 -18.10 6.09 15.24
CA THR A 343 -19.26 5.46 14.59
C THR A 343 -19.94 4.41 15.45
N LEU A 344 -19.18 3.65 16.22
CA LEU A 344 -19.68 2.59 17.07
C LEU A 344 -18.79 2.47 18.31
N GLN A 345 -19.42 2.17 19.44
CA GLN A 345 -18.76 1.81 20.68
C GLN A 345 -19.38 0.50 21.21
N GLN A 346 -18.52 -0.43 21.63
CA GLN A 346 -18.91 -1.66 22.31
C GLN A 346 -18.12 -1.79 23.61
N VAL A 347 -18.76 -2.25 24.67
CA VAL A 347 -18.14 -2.44 25.99
C VAL A 347 -18.31 -3.90 26.38
N ALA A 348 -17.19 -4.54 26.70
CA ALA A 348 -17.09 -5.91 27.18
C ALA A 348 -17.48 -6.00 28.66
N GLY A 349 -17.83 -7.20 29.12
CA GLY A 349 -18.07 -7.47 30.54
C GLY A 349 -16.86 -7.18 31.45
N ASP A 350 -15.64 -7.24 30.91
CA ASP A 350 -14.40 -6.96 31.62
C ASP A 350 -13.96 -5.47 31.60
N GLY A 351 -14.81 -4.60 31.04
CA GLY A 351 -14.58 -3.16 30.87
C GLY A 351 -13.82 -2.78 29.60
N THR A 352 -13.30 -3.74 28.82
CA THR A 352 -12.65 -3.48 27.53
C THR A 352 -13.61 -2.78 26.58
N LEU A 353 -13.14 -1.74 25.90
CA LEU A 353 -13.97 -0.89 25.08
C LEU A 353 -13.42 -0.87 23.65
N LYS A 354 -14.25 -1.26 22.69
CA LYS A 354 -13.92 -1.21 21.27
C LYS A 354 -14.60 -0.02 20.61
N LEU A 355 -13.80 0.81 19.94
CA LEU A 355 -14.24 2.00 19.22
C LEU A 355 -14.03 1.77 17.73
N ALA A 356 -15.06 2.00 16.92
CA ALA A 356 -14.93 2.07 15.47
C ALA A 356 -14.95 3.52 15.01
N PHE A 357 -13.94 3.94 14.27
CA PHE A 357 -13.80 5.27 13.71
C PHE A 357 -13.94 5.24 12.19
N ARG A 358 -14.75 6.14 11.65
CA ARG A 358 -14.77 6.47 10.24
C ARG A 358 -13.75 7.56 9.95
N LEU A 359 -12.90 7.27 8.98
CA LEU A 359 -11.89 8.17 8.43
C LEU A 359 -12.53 9.11 7.39
N ARG A 360 -11.81 10.16 7.00
CA ARG A 360 -12.34 11.20 6.09
C ARG A 360 -12.66 10.69 4.69
N ASP A 361 -11.94 9.68 4.25
CA ASP A 361 -12.14 8.97 2.99
C ASP A 361 -13.22 7.88 3.07
N GLY A 362 -13.87 7.73 4.23
CA GLY A 362 -14.96 6.79 4.45
C GLY A 362 -14.53 5.39 4.89
N GLU A 363 -13.22 5.11 4.91
CA GLU A 363 -12.68 3.88 5.48
C GLU A 363 -12.93 3.81 6.99
N VAL A 364 -12.84 2.60 7.55
CA VAL A 364 -13.10 2.34 8.96
C VAL A 364 -11.91 1.66 9.60
N ILE A 365 -11.57 2.13 10.80
CA ILE A 365 -10.59 1.50 11.68
C ILE A 365 -11.20 1.23 13.04
N GLU A 366 -10.61 0.29 13.76
CA GLU A 366 -10.98 -0.01 15.14
C GLU A 366 -9.82 0.31 16.10
N THR A 367 -10.18 0.69 17.31
CA THR A 367 -9.27 0.94 18.44
C THR A 367 -9.83 0.22 19.64
N VAL A 368 -8.95 -0.39 20.44
CA VAL A 368 -9.36 -1.06 21.68
C VAL A 368 -8.75 -0.35 22.87
N PHE A 369 -9.58 0.07 23.82
CA PHE A 369 -9.17 0.58 25.11
C PHE A 369 -9.34 -0.52 26.16
N ILE A 370 -8.25 -0.85 26.85
CA ILE A 370 -8.21 -1.88 27.89
C ILE A 370 -7.99 -1.17 29.24
N PRO A 371 -9.01 -1.11 30.11
CA PRO A 371 -8.83 -0.56 31.44
C PRO A 371 -8.10 -1.55 32.36
N HIS A 372 -7.28 -0.98 33.22
CA HIS A 372 -6.74 -1.61 34.42
C HIS A 372 -6.99 -0.68 35.61
N GLU A 373 -6.84 -1.19 36.84
CA GLU A 373 -7.08 -0.43 38.08
C GLU A 373 -6.39 0.94 38.07
N ASP A 374 -5.10 1.00 37.73
CA ASP A 374 -4.30 2.24 37.77
C ASP A 374 -3.88 2.77 36.39
N ARG A 375 -4.31 2.15 35.29
CA ARG A 375 -3.86 2.52 33.94
C ARG A 375 -4.85 2.18 32.83
N GLY A 376 -4.84 3.00 31.77
CA GLY A 376 -5.42 2.64 30.47
C GLY A 376 -4.35 2.21 29.46
N THR A 377 -4.63 1.14 28.72
CA THR A 377 -3.86 0.72 27.54
C THR A 377 -4.69 0.93 26.28
N VAL A 378 -4.16 1.62 25.28
CA VAL A 378 -4.83 1.79 23.98
C VAL A 378 -4.11 0.95 22.92
N CYS A 379 -4.87 0.06 22.27
CA CYS A 379 -4.46 -0.67 21.08
C CYS A 379 -4.85 0.14 19.84
N VAL A 380 -3.85 0.69 19.16
CA VAL A 380 -4.05 1.56 18.00
C VAL A 380 -3.86 0.80 16.69
N SER A 381 -4.65 1.17 15.70
CA SER A 381 -4.47 0.82 14.30
C SER A 381 -3.43 1.73 13.64
N SER A 382 -2.65 1.18 12.72
CA SER A 382 -1.62 1.88 11.94
C SER A 382 -1.95 1.95 10.43
N GLN A 383 -2.86 1.10 9.96
CA GLN A 383 -3.36 1.08 8.58
C GLN A 383 -4.88 0.87 8.57
N ALA A 384 -5.56 1.31 7.51
CA ALA A 384 -6.91 0.85 7.22
C ALA A 384 -6.80 -0.54 6.59
N GLY A 385 -7.03 -1.59 7.38
CA GLY A 385 -6.76 -2.99 7.02
C GLY A 385 -5.31 -3.40 7.23
N CYS A 386 -4.87 -4.47 6.58
CA CYS A 386 -3.49 -4.95 6.67
C CYS A 386 -3.05 -5.63 5.37
N VAL A 387 -1.84 -5.33 4.91
CA VAL A 387 -1.23 -5.90 3.69
C VAL A 387 -0.64 -7.30 3.92
N VAL A 388 -0.49 -7.72 5.19
CA VAL A 388 0.23 -8.95 5.54
C VAL A 388 -0.63 -10.21 5.37
N GLY A 389 -1.95 -10.13 5.54
CA GLY A 389 -2.82 -11.28 5.33
C GLY A 389 -2.54 -12.49 6.24
N CYS A 390 -2.17 -12.28 7.52
CA CYS A 390 -2.03 -13.39 8.47
C CYS A 390 -3.34 -14.18 8.56
N VAL A 391 -3.30 -15.49 8.34
CA VAL A 391 -4.51 -16.34 8.17
C VAL A 391 -5.33 -16.47 9.46
N PHE A 392 -4.69 -16.35 10.62
CA PHE A 392 -5.31 -16.39 11.95
C PHE A 392 -5.81 -15.00 12.42
N CYS A 393 -5.80 -13.97 11.56
CA CYS A 393 -6.16 -12.60 11.91
C CYS A 393 -7.31 -12.08 11.03
N ALA A 394 -8.41 -11.62 11.64
CA ALA A 394 -9.56 -11.05 10.95
C ALA A 394 -9.21 -9.82 10.10
N THR A 395 -8.25 -9.00 10.55
CA THR A 395 -7.76 -7.87 9.75
C THR A 395 -7.00 -8.34 8.51
N GLY A 396 -6.30 -9.48 8.60
CA GLY A 396 -5.63 -10.11 7.45
C GLY A 396 -6.61 -10.46 6.33
N HIS A 397 -7.81 -10.94 6.69
CA HIS A 397 -8.90 -11.25 5.75
C HIS A 397 -9.62 -10.01 5.21
N SER A 398 -9.48 -8.85 5.86
CA SER A 398 -10.18 -7.60 5.48
C SER A 398 -9.49 -6.84 4.33
N GLY A 399 -8.30 -7.29 3.89
CA GLY A 399 -7.49 -6.66 2.86
C GLY A 399 -6.90 -5.30 3.28
N TYR A 400 -6.02 -4.76 2.45
CA TYR A 400 -5.39 -3.45 2.63
C TYR A 400 -6.12 -2.35 1.86
N ARG A 401 -6.12 -1.12 2.39
CA ARG A 401 -6.59 0.07 1.67
C ARG A 401 -5.51 1.14 1.62
N ARG A 402 -5.12 1.66 2.79
CA ARG A 402 -4.09 2.69 2.90
C ARG A 402 -3.45 2.73 4.29
N ASN A 403 -2.33 3.45 4.35
CA ASN A 403 -1.70 3.85 5.60
C ASN A 403 -2.51 4.95 6.31
N LEU A 404 -2.44 4.95 7.64
CA LEU A 404 -2.96 6.05 8.45
C LEU A 404 -1.92 7.17 8.58
N THR A 405 -2.39 8.40 8.64
CA THR A 405 -1.56 9.57 8.95
C THR A 405 -1.18 9.58 10.45
N PRO A 406 -0.13 10.35 10.85
CA PRO A 406 0.21 10.50 12.26
C PRO A 406 -0.96 11.01 13.10
N GLY A 407 -1.74 11.95 12.56
CA GLY A 407 -2.92 12.52 13.23
C GLY A 407 -4.00 11.49 13.49
N GLU A 408 -4.31 10.64 12.49
CA GLU A 408 -5.27 9.53 12.63
C GLU A 408 -4.82 8.50 13.66
N ILE A 409 -3.52 8.25 13.81
CA ILE A 409 -2.98 7.33 14.82
C ILE A 409 -3.08 7.95 16.22
N VAL A 410 -2.59 9.19 16.39
CA VAL A 410 -2.58 9.88 17.68
C VAL A 410 -3.99 10.12 18.20
N GLU A 411 -4.94 10.46 17.33
CA GLU A 411 -6.30 10.75 17.74
C GLU A 411 -7.03 9.55 18.34
N GLN A 412 -6.70 8.32 17.94
CA GLN A 412 -7.25 7.11 18.59
C GLN A 412 -6.97 7.11 20.10
N VAL A 413 -5.77 7.56 20.49
CA VAL A 413 -5.37 7.69 21.91
C VAL A 413 -6.09 8.87 22.57
N LEU A 414 -6.16 10.02 21.90
CA LEU A 414 -6.84 11.21 22.43
C LEU A 414 -8.33 10.98 22.67
N CYS A 415 -8.99 10.16 21.82
CA CYS A 415 -10.39 9.78 22.01
C CYS A 415 -10.61 8.93 23.28
N CYS A 416 -9.59 8.17 23.70
CA CYS A 416 -9.66 7.31 24.89
C CYS A 416 -9.25 8.04 26.18
N GLN A 417 -8.50 9.14 26.10
CA GLN A 417 -8.02 9.86 27.29
C GLN A 417 -9.11 10.37 28.25
N PRO A 418 -10.28 10.85 27.76
CA PRO A 418 -11.38 11.20 28.64
C PRO A 418 -12.02 10.02 29.40
N LEU A 419 -11.78 8.77 28.96
CA LEU A 419 -12.35 7.56 29.59
C LEU A 419 -11.57 7.17 30.85
N ALA A 420 -10.24 7.17 30.76
CA ALA A 420 -9.32 7.04 31.89
C ALA A 420 -7.92 7.50 31.47
N ARG A 421 -7.02 7.69 32.44
CA ARG A 421 -5.63 8.05 32.17
C ARG A 421 -4.94 6.96 31.33
N VAL A 422 -4.73 7.24 30.05
CA VAL A 422 -3.94 6.41 29.15
C VAL A 422 -2.47 6.57 29.49
N THR A 423 -1.82 5.46 29.80
CA THR A 423 -0.38 5.43 30.11
C THR A 423 0.40 4.48 29.22
N HIS A 424 -0.28 3.61 28.47
CA HIS A 424 0.32 2.62 27.58
C HIS A 424 -0.37 2.64 26.21
N VAL A 425 0.43 2.49 25.15
CA VAL A 425 -0.07 2.37 23.78
C VAL A 425 0.63 1.21 23.10
N VAL A 426 -0.16 0.34 22.48
CA VAL A 426 0.35 -0.82 21.72
C VAL A 426 -0.10 -0.71 20.27
N PHE A 427 0.84 -0.83 19.34
CA PHE A 427 0.58 -0.85 17.90
C PHE A 427 0.30 -2.30 17.48
N MET A 428 -0.84 -2.82 17.95
CA MET A 428 -1.31 -4.20 17.72
C MET A 428 -2.77 -4.23 17.23
N GLY A 429 -3.27 -3.08 16.76
CA GLY A 429 -4.59 -2.97 16.13
C GLY A 429 -4.53 -3.42 14.67
N MET A 430 -5.21 -2.69 13.80
CA MET A 430 -5.20 -2.99 12.37
C MET A 430 -3.91 -2.48 11.70
N GLY A 431 -3.28 -3.33 10.88
CA GLY A 431 -2.14 -2.97 10.03
C GLY A 431 -0.78 -3.43 10.54
N GLU A 432 0.22 -3.38 9.67
CA GLU A 432 1.63 -3.62 9.99
C GLU A 432 2.37 -2.28 10.19
N PRO A 433 2.73 -1.93 11.44
CA PRO A 433 3.30 -0.62 11.76
C PRO A 433 4.59 -0.31 11.02
N LEU A 434 5.47 -1.30 10.81
CA LEU A 434 6.74 -1.05 10.11
C LEU A 434 6.57 -0.86 8.60
N LEU A 435 5.42 -1.19 8.00
CA LEU A 435 5.11 -0.83 6.62
C LEU A 435 4.44 0.56 6.50
N ASN A 436 4.14 1.19 7.64
CA ASN A 436 3.76 2.61 7.75
C ASN A 436 4.78 3.40 8.59
N TYR A 437 6.07 3.16 8.32
CA TYR A 437 7.18 3.54 9.20
C TYR A 437 7.19 5.02 9.59
N GLU A 438 7.15 5.94 8.62
CA GLU A 438 7.26 7.38 8.90
C GLU A 438 6.11 7.89 9.75
N ALA A 439 4.88 7.52 9.41
CA ALA A 439 3.70 8.00 10.12
C ALA A 439 3.64 7.44 11.54
N VAL A 440 4.00 6.16 11.71
CA VAL A 440 4.06 5.49 13.01
C VAL A 440 5.12 6.11 13.90
N LEU A 441 6.35 6.33 13.40
CA LEU A 441 7.40 6.95 14.22
C LEU A 441 7.07 8.39 14.59
N ARG A 442 6.46 9.15 13.68
CA ARG A 442 5.95 10.50 14.01
C ARG A 442 4.87 10.43 15.08
N ALA A 443 3.93 9.49 14.99
CA ALA A 443 2.92 9.28 16.02
C ALA A 443 3.52 8.86 17.38
N VAL A 444 4.50 7.96 17.39
CA VAL A 444 5.25 7.57 18.60
C VAL A 444 5.89 8.78 19.28
N ARG A 445 6.55 9.65 18.52
CA ARG A 445 7.16 10.88 19.04
C ARG A 445 6.10 11.86 19.55
N LEU A 446 4.99 12.05 18.83
CA LEU A 446 3.88 12.91 19.29
C LEU A 446 3.26 12.39 20.60
N LEU A 447 2.98 11.09 20.69
CA LEU A 447 2.46 10.46 21.91
C LEU A 447 3.45 10.62 23.08
N ASN A 448 4.75 10.50 22.82
CA ASN A 448 5.73 10.67 23.89
C ASN A 448 5.86 12.13 24.34
N HIS A 449 6.09 13.05 23.42
CA HIS A 449 6.41 14.45 23.75
C HIS A 449 5.16 15.26 24.10
N GLU A 450 4.08 15.11 23.33
CA GLU A 450 2.92 16.00 23.42
C GLU A 450 1.93 15.55 24.49
N THR A 451 1.63 14.24 24.59
CA THR A 451 0.69 13.72 25.61
C THR A 451 1.40 13.34 26.92
N GLY A 452 2.72 13.13 26.88
CA GLY A 452 3.54 12.76 28.04
C GLY A 452 3.51 11.27 28.39
N ILE A 453 3.07 10.41 27.48
CA ILE A 453 3.14 8.96 27.66
C ILE A 453 4.62 8.54 27.61
N GLY A 454 5.11 7.85 28.63
CA GLY A 454 6.51 7.42 28.68
C GLY A 454 6.87 6.49 27.51
N MET A 455 8.00 6.76 26.83
CA MET A 455 8.44 6.00 25.65
C MET A 455 8.50 4.48 25.90
N ARG A 456 8.87 4.05 27.12
CA ARG A 456 8.91 2.64 27.53
C ARG A 456 7.54 1.96 27.58
N ASN A 457 6.47 2.75 27.66
CA ASN A 457 5.09 2.27 27.68
C ASN A 457 4.47 2.24 26.27
N LEU A 458 5.25 2.58 25.23
CA LEU A 458 4.89 2.42 23.84
C LEU A 458 5.46 1.09 23.34
N THR A 459 4.60 0.21 22.83
CA THR A 459 5.00 -1.08 22.24
C THR A 459 4.66 -1.11 20.77
N LEU A 460 5.69 -1.26 19.93
CA LEU A 460 5.53 -1.42 18.48
C LEU A 460 5.63 -2.89 18.12
N SER A 461 4.58 -3.45 17.52
CA SER A 461 4.58 -4.84 17.03
C SER A 461 4.86 -4.88 15.53
N THR A 462 5.52 -5.94 15.05
CA THR A 462 5.78 -6.17 13.62
C THR A 462 5.80 -7.65 13.28
N VAL A 463 5.43 -7.99 12.04
CA VAL A 463 5.59 -9.32 11.46
C VAL A 463 7.01 -9.61 10.95
N GLY A 464 8.01 -8.82 11.33
CA GLY A 464 9.40 -9.12 11.03
C GLY A 464 9.94 -8.45 9.76
N ILE A 465 9.62 -7.17 9.52
CA ILE A 465 10.16 -6.41 8.39
C ILE A 465 11.64 -6.04 8.67
N VAL A 466 12.57 -6.95 8.36
CA VAL A 466 13.99 -6.88 8.76
C VAL A 466 14.66 -5.53 8.49
N PRO A 467 14.58 -4.92 7.28
CA PRO A 467 15.19 -3.62 7.03
C PRO A 467 14.68 -2.53 7.98
N ASN A 468 13.39 -2.57 8.32
CA ASN A 468 12.76 -1.55 9.16
C ASN A 468 12.98 -1.82 10.65
N ILE A 469 13.21 -3.07 11.08
CA ILE A 469 13.70 -3.37 12.43
C ILE A 469 15.12 -2.80 12.61
N ARG A 470 16.01 -2.97 11.62
CA ARG A 470 17.35 -2.37 11.65
C ARG A 470 17.29 -0.84 11.69
N ARG A 471 16.41 -0.26 10.86
CA ARG A 471 16.16 1.18 10.86
C ARG A 471 15.67 1.66 12.24
N LEU A 472 14.74 0.94 12.87
CA LEU A 472 14.24 1.25 14.20
C LEU A 472 15.32 1.13 15.28
N ALA A 473 16.23 0.16 15.18
CA ALA A 473 17.35 0.02 16.10
C ALA A 473 18.27 1.26 16.07
N ALA A 474 18.49 1.82 14.87
CA ALA A 474 19.30 3.02 14.67
C ALA A 474 18.69 4.28 15.29
N GLU A 475 17.36 4.33 15.44
CA GLU A 475 16.66 5.43 16.12
C GLU A 475 16.95 5.48 17.63
N LYS A 476 17.40 4.35 18.22
CA LYS A 476 17.72 4.21 19.66
C LYS A 476 16.60 4.67 20.60
N LEU A 477 15.34 4.49 20.17
CA LEU A 477 14.17 4.82 20.99
C LEU A 477 14.03 3.83 22.15
N GLN A 478 13.52 4.29 23.28
CA GLN A 478 13.31 3.45 24.47
C GLN A 478 12.02 2.61 24.42
N LEU A 479 11.34 2.56 23.27
CA LEU A 479 10.11 1.80 23.10
C LEU A 479 10.36 0.29 23.22
N THR A 480 9.29 -0.46 23.41
CA THR A 480 9.33 -1.93 23.41
C THR A 480 9.06 -2.45 22.01
N LEU A 481 9.96 -3.26 21.46
CA LEU A 481 9.75 -3.96 20.20
C LEU A 481 9.10 -5.31 20.48
N ALA A 482 7.97 -5.57 19.83
CA ALA A 482 7.32 -6.87 19.78
C ALA A 482 7.39 -7.43 18.35
N VAL A 483 7.65 -8.74 18.20
CA VAL A 483 7.75 -9.42 16.90
C VAL A 483 6.78 -10.58 16.86
N SER A 484 5.84 -10.53 15.94
CA SER A 484 4.88 -11.60 15.61
C SER A 484 5.58 -12.75 14.88
N LEU A 485 6.12 -13.68 15.68
CA LEU A 485 6.94 -14.79 15.18
C LEU A 485 6.07 -16.00 14.81
N HIS A 486 5.27 -16.47 15.76
CA HIS A 486 4.21 -17.49 15.62
C HIS A 486 4.60 -18.89 15.12
N ALA A 487 5.84 -19.10 14.69
CA ALA A 487 6.38 -20.40 14.32
C ALA A 487 7.91 -20.44 14.51
N PRO A 488 8.51 -21.59 14.86
CA PRO A 488 9.95 -21.73 15.00
C PRO A 488 10.69 -22.05 13.69
N ASP A 489 9.98 -22.27 12.59
CA ASP A 489 10.50 -22.65 11.28
C ASP A 489 9.75 -21.95 10.13
N ASP A 490 10.41 -21.89 8.97
CA ASP A 490 9.94 -21.14 7.80
C ASP A 490 8.69 -21.75 7.16
N GLU A 491 8.60 -23.08 7.09
CA GLU A 491 7.48 -23.79 6.47
C GLU A 491 6.17 -23.47 7.19
N LEU A 492 6.15 -23.64 8.52
CA LEU A 492 4.98 -23.31 9.32
C LEU A 492 4.69 -21.80 9.30
N ARG A 493 5.74 -20.98 9.34
CA ARG A 493 5.56 -19.53 9.32
C ARG A 493 4.94 -19.04 8.01
N GLN A 494 5.36 -19.58 6.87
CA GLN A 494 4.79 -19.25 5.57
C GLN A 494 3.32 -19.65 5.48
N ARG A 495 2.92 -20.77 6.09
CA ARG A 495 1.50 -21.15 6.18
C ARG A 495 0.68 -20.16 7.01
N LEU A 496 1.25 -19.63 8.09
CA LEU A 496 0.57 -18.70 9.00
C LEU A 496 0.59 -17.24 8.51
N ILE A 497 1.65 -16.83 7.81
CA ILE A 497 1.91 -15.46 7.35
C ILE A 497 2.37 -15.50 5.88
N PRO A 498 1.46 -15.81 4.93
CA PRO A 498 1.82 -16.18 3.56
C PRO A 498 2.53 -15.08 2.77
N THR A 499 2.17 -13.81 3.00
CA THR A 499 2.79 -12.71 2.25
C THR A 499 4.18 -12.33 2.75
N GLN A 500 4.63 -12.86 3.90
CA GLN A 500 5.91 -12.50 4.53
C GLN A 500 6.83 -13.71 4.69
N HIS A 501 7.24 -14.26 3.56
CA HIS A 501 8.25 -15.32 3.44
C HIS A 501 9.58 -14.80 2.88
N ARG A 502 9.71 -13.48 2.64
CA ARG A 502 10.96 -12.88 2.14
C ARG A 502 12.14 -13.04 3.11
N TYR A 503 11.87 -13.03 4.41
CA TYR A 503 12.86 -13.19 5.46
C TYR A 503 12.59 -14.46 6.22
N SER A 504 13.62 -15.31 6.36
CA SER A 504 13.52 -16.51 7.17
C SER A 504 13.34 -16.16 8.66
N VAL A 505 12.75 -17.08 9.40
CA VAL A 505 12.63 -17.06 10.87
C VAL A 505 13.99 -16.80 11.52
N LYS A 506 15.05 -17.43 11.02
CA LYS A 506 16.41 -17.25 11.54
C LYS A 506 16.92 -15.83 11.30
N GLU A 507 16.69 -15.26 10.12
CA GLU A 507 17.07 -13.87 9.82
C GLU A 507 16.31 -12.87 10.69
N ILE A 508 15.00 -13.08 10.91
CA ILE A 508 14.18 -12.24 11.79
C ILE A 508 14.73 -12.29 13.22
N VAL A 509 14.98 -13.48 13.76
CA VAL A 509 15.51 -13.64 15.12
C VAL A 509 16.93 -13.08 15.25
N HIS A 510 17.78 -13.25 14.25
CA HIS A 510 19.11 -12.64 14.22
C HIS A 510 19.01 -11.11 14.25
N CYS A 511 18.15 -10.51 13.41
CA CYS A 511 17.90 -9.08 13.42
C CYS A 511 17.37 -8.57 14.78
N CYS A 512 16.55 -9.37 15.47
CA CYS A 512 16.07 -9.05 16.82
C CYS A 512 17.18 -9.13 17.87
N ARG A 513 18.12 -10.08 17.71
CA ARG A 513 19.32 -10.16 18.56
C ARG A 513 20.17 -8.90 18.40
N ASP A 514 20.39 -8.45 17.16
CA ASP A 514 21.13 -7.23 16.87
C ASP A 514 20.44 -6.00 17.46
N TYR A 515 19.11 -5.90 17.29
CA TYR A 515 18.29 -4.85 17.90
C TYR A 515 18.49 -4.81 19.42
N ALA A 516 18.40 -5.96 20.09
CA ALA A 516 18.55 -6.05 21.53
C ALA A 516 19.96 -5.68 21.99
N ALA A 517 21.00 -6.11 21.26
CA ALA A 517 22.39 -5.77 21.54
C ALA A 517 22.68 -4.27 21.36
N GLN A 518 22.13 -3.65 20.31
CA GLN A 518 22.35 -2.23 20.01
C GLN A 518 21.61 -1.29 20.97
N THR A 519 20.41 -1.68 21.40
CA THR A 519 19.52 -0.82 22.22
C THR A 519 19.58 -1.17 23.71
N SER A 520 20.15 -2.32 24.07
CA SER A 520 20.05 -2.93 25.41
C SER A 520 18.59 -3.12 25.87
N ARG A 521 17.65 -3.21 24.92
CA ARG A 521 16.22 -3.40 25.18
C ARG A 521 15.82 -4.83 24.87
N ARG A 522 15.02 -5.42 25.75
CA ARG A 522 14.43 -6.75 25.53
C ARG A 522 13.42 -6.71 24.39
N VAL A 523 13.50 -7.67 23.48
CA VAL A 523 12.49 -7.90 22.42
C VAL A 523 11.42 -8.86 22.92
N THR A 524 10.15 -8.60 22.64
CA THR A 524 9.06 -9.53 22.95
C THR A 524 8.69 -10.31 21.70
N PHE A 525 8.75 -11.64 21.73
CA PHE A 525 8.24 -12.48 20.64
C PHE A 525 6.79 -12.85 20.95
N GLU A 526 5.87 -12.39 20.13
CA GLU A 526 4.46 -12.78 20.20
C GLU A 526 4.29 -14.13 19.50
N TYR A 527 3.70 -15.10 20.20
CA TYR A 527 3.50 -16.45 19.69
C TYR A 527 2.03 -16.86 19.93
N VAL A 528 1.21 -16.78 18.88
CA VAL A 528 -0.14 -17.30 18.92
C VAL A 528 -0.06 -18.82 19.01
N LEU A 529 -0.79 -19.41 19.95
CA LEU A 529 -0.88 -20.86 20.09
C LEU A 529 -2.16 -21.35 19.42
N LEU A 530 -2.00 -22.22 18.43
CA LEU A 530 -3.04 -22.83 17.61
C LEU A 530 -3.01 -24.34 17.87
N ALA A 531 -4.13 -24.87 18.36
CA ALA A 531 -4.24 -26.25 18.81
C ALA A 531 -3.82 -27.24 17.72
N GLY A 532 -2.93 -28.17 18.07
CA GLY A 532 -2.48 -29.24 17.17
C GLY A 532 -1.58 -28.80 16.02
N LEU A 533 -1.28 -27.49 15.90
CA LEU A 533 -0.50 -26.94 14.79
C LEU A 533 0.88 -26.47 15.24
N ASN A 534 0.93 -25.55 16.20
CA ASN A 534 2.17 -24.90 16.62
C ASN A 534 2.41 -24.93 18.15
N ASP A 535 1.60 -25.69 18.89
CA ASP A 535 1.56 -25.80 20.35
C ASP A 535 2.23 -27.08 20.90
N SER A 536 2.88 -27.88 20.05
CA SER A 536 3.50 -29.13 20.47
C SER A 536 4.80 -28.93 21.25
N ALA A 537 5.17 -29.91 22.08
CA ALA A 537 6.44 -29.92 22.82
C ALA A 537 7.67 -29.89 21.90
N SER A 538 7.58 -30.45 20.69
CA SER A 538 8.66 -30.36 19.69
C SER A 538 8.86 -28.91 19.24
N ARG A 539 7.77 -28.21 18.93
CA ARG A 539 7.78 -26.79 18.54
C ARG A 539 8.33 -25.90 19.66
N ALA A 540 7.95 -26.15 20.91
CA ALA A 540 8.49 -25.43 22.07
C ALA A 540 10.03 -25.55 22.15
N ARG A 541 10.57 -26.77 21.97
CA ARG A 541 12.03 -26.99 22.00
C ARG A 541 12.74 -26.34 20.81
N GLN A 542 12.14 -26.38 19.61
CA GLN A 542 12.68 -25.69 18.44
C GLN A 542 12.73 -24.17 18.67
N LEU A 543 11.65 -23.59 19.21
CA LEU A 543 11.60 -22.17 19.56
C LEU A 543 12.64 -21.83 20.63
N ALA A 544 12.79 -22.66 21.66
CA ALA A 544 13.79 -22.47 22.70
C ALA A 544 15.22 -22.43 22.13
N GLN A 545 15.53 -23.38 21.24
CA GLN A 545 16.83 -23.44 20.58
C GLN A 545 17.07 -22.22 19.68
N LEU A 546 16.06 -21.77 18.95
CA LEU A 546 16.12 -20.61 18.07
C LEU A 546 16.40 -19.30 18.85
N LEU A 547 15.75 -19.14 20.00
CA LEU A 547 15.84 -17.92 20.83
C LEU A 547 17.00 -17.93 21.83
N ARG A 548 17.81 -18.99 21.86
CA ARG A 548 18.94 -19.11 22.78
C ARG A 548 19.88 -17.90 22.66
N GLY A 549 20.17 -17.29 23.81
CA GLY A 549 21.06 -16.13 23.93
C GLY A 549 20.47 -14.81 23.40
N VAL A 550 19.19 -14.76 23.02
CA VAL A 550 18.51 -13.50 22.68
C VAL A 550 17.93 -12.90 23.97
N LEU A 551 18.21 -11.62 24.24
CA LEU A 551 17.56 -10.88 25.32
C LEU A 551 16.09 -10.67 24.96
N CYS A 552 15.24 -11.63 25.33
CA CYS A 552 13.84 -11.65 24.93
C CYS A 552 12.87 -12.12 26.02
N ASN A 553 11.58 -11.86 25.75
CA ASN A 553 10.44 -12.49 26.42
C ASN A 553 9.59 -13.16 25.33
N VAL A 554 9.02 -14.32 25.60
CA VAL A 554 8.01 -14.94 24.72
C VAL A 554 6.63 -14.69 25.32
N ASN A 555 5.78 -13.98 24.60
CA ASN A 555 4.39 -13.77 24.99
C ASN A 555 3.50 -14.80 24.26
N LEU A 556 3.03 -15.79 25.00
CA LEU A 556 2.10 -16.81 24.51
C LEU A 556 0.69 -16.23 24.46
N ILE A 557 0.05 -16.29 23.30
CA ILE A 557 -1.31 -15.81 23.07
C ILE A 557 -2.17 -17.02 22.69
N PRO A 558 -3.02 -17.54 23.58
CA PRO A 558 -4.04 -18.50 23.18
C PRO A 558 -4.88 -17.91 22.04
N TYR A 559 -5.14 -18.70 21.00
CA TYR A 559 -5.86 -18.21 19.83
C TYR A 559 -7.28 -17.75 20.17
N ASN A 560 -7.63 -16.55 19.70
CA ASN A 560 -9.01 -16.05 19.77
C ASN A 560 -9.70 -16.37 18.45
N PRO A 561 -10.77 -17.19 18.45
CA PRO A 561 -11.52 -17.51 17.23
C PRO A 561 -12.00 -16.25 16.49
N ILE A 562 -12.06 -16.35 15.16
CA ILE A 562 -12.54 -15.27 14.29
C ILE A 562 -13.65 -15.82 13.38
N ASP A 563 -14.73 -15.07 13.13
CA ASP A 563 -15.77 -15.57 12.20
C ASP A 563 -15.29 -15.72 10.75
N ALA A 564 -14.09 -15.23 10.41
CA ALA A 564 -13.54 -15.30 9.06
C ALA A 564 -12.94 -16.69 8.74
N SER A 565 -12.67 -17.53 9.74
CA SER A 565 -12.08 -18.85 9.56
C SER A 565 -12.32 -19.71 10.81
N ASP A 566 -12.82 -20.93 10.58
CA ASP A 566 -12.98 -21.97 11.60
C ASP A 566 -11.80 -22.97 11.61
N ASP A 567 -10.74 -22.67 10.85
CA ASP A 567 -9.61 -23.60 10.61
C ASP A 567 -8.71 -23.78 11.85
N TYR A 568 -8.90 -22.95 12.88
CA TYR A 568 -8.04 -22.89 14.05
C TYR A 568 -8.84 -22.91 15.35
N GLN A 569 -8.23 -23.49 16.39
CA GLN A 569 -8.83 -23.60 17.72
C GLN A 569 -7.80 -23.22 18.80
N PRO A 570 -8.25 -22.68 19.95
CA PRO A 570 -7.38 -22.48 21.10
C PRO A 570 -6.92 -23.83 21.67
N PRO A 571 -5.64 -23.97 22.06
CA PRO A 571 -5.19 -25.16 22.77
C PRO A 571 -5.80 -25.27 24.17
N ASP A 572 -5.80 -26.49 24.70
CA ASP A 572 -6.17 -26.71 26.09
C ASP A 572 -5.14 -26.13 27.07
N ALA A 573 -5.56 -25.87 28.31
CA ALA A 573 -4.71 -25.25 29.34
C ALA A 573 -3.48 -26.10 29.71
N THR A 574 -3.53 -27.43 29.54
CA THR A 574 -2.40 -28.33 29.82
C THR A 574 -1.34 -28.21 28.72
N SER A 575 -1.75 -28.12 27.46
CA SER A 575 -0.88 -27.88 26.31
C SER A 575 -0.18 -26.52 26.42
N ILE A 576 -0.92 -25.46 26.81
CA ILE A 576 -0.34 -24.12 27.05
C ILE A 576 0.70 -24.17 28.18
N ARG A 577 0.35 -24.74 29.34
CA ARG A 577 1.28 -24.87 30.49
C ARG A 577 2.52 -25.65 30.12
N ARG A 578 2.36 -26.76 29.39
CA ARG A 578 3.49 -27.58 28.93
C ARG A 578 4.41 -26.81 27.98
N PHE A 579 3.85 -26.05 27.03
CA PHE A 579 4.63 -25.23 26.12
C PHE A 579 5.41 -24.15 26.89
N GLN A 580 4.75 -23.49 27.85
CA GLN A 580 5.36 -22.51 28.74
C GLN A 580 6.52 -23.12 29.55
N SER A 581 6.29 -24.23 30.26
CA SER A 581 7.33 -24.86 31.10
C SER A 581 8.57 -25.26 30.30
N LEU A 582 8.41 -25.78 29.08
CA LEU A 582 9.55 -26.16 28.23
C LEU A 582 10.41 -24.95 27.81
N LEU A 583 9.80 -23.78 27.62
CA LEU A 583 10.54 -22.56 27.32
C LEU A 583 11.23 -22.01 28.59
N GLU A 584 10.54 -22.03 29.72
CA GLU A 584 11.08 -21.59 31.02
C GLU A 584 12.25 -22.47 31.48
N GLU A 585 12.15 -23.80 31.33
CA GLU A 585 13.22 -24.76 31.58
C GLU A 585 14.47 -24.49 30.71
N ALA A 586 14.27 -23.93 29.51
CA ALA A 586 15.36 -23.51 28.63
C ALA A 586 15.90 -22.10 28.97
N GLY A 587 15.44 -21.47 30.06
CA GLY A 587 15.88 -20.17 30.54
C GLY A 587 15.25 -18.97 29.82
N ILE A 588 14.16 -19.16 29.08
CA ILE A 588 13.45 -18.09 28.38
C ILE A 588 12.38 -17.52 29.31
N THR A 589 12.30 -16.19 29.43
CA THR A 589 11.18 -15.55 30.11
C THR A 589 9.91 -15.74 29.27
N VAL A 590 8.84 -16.23 29.89
CA VAL A 590 7.56 -16.44 29.24
C VAL A 590 6.46 -15.69 29.97
N THR A 591 5.55 -15.08 29.21
CA THR A 591 4.30 -14.53 29.72
C THR A 591 3.15 -15.13 28.94
N GLN A 592 2.04 -15.47 29.62
CA GLN A 592 0.79 -15.80 28.94
C GLN A 592 -0.10 -14.56 28.91
N ARG A 593 -0.53 -14.15 27.73
CA ARG A 593 -1.46 -13.03 27.56
C ARG A 593 -2.84 -13.43 28.06
N ARG A 594 -3.39 -12.65 28.99
CA ARG A 594 -4.79 -12.80 29.41
C ARG A 594 -5.72 -12.29 28.32
N GLU A 595 -6.78 -13.05 28.05
CA GLU A 595 -7.85 -12.66 27.14
C GLU A 595 -8.60 -11.44 27.69
N ARG A 596 -8.90 -10.50 26.80
CA ARG A 596 -9.60 -9.25 27.11
C ARG A 596 -10.54 -8.89 25.96
N GLY A 597 -11.79 -8.54 26.27
CA GLY A 597 -12.79 -8.10 25.28
C GLY A 597 -13.17 -9.13 24.21
N LEU A 598 -13.11 -10.43 24.53
CA LEU A 598 -13.44 -11.52 23.60
C LEU A 598 -14.91 -11.51 23.18
N ASP A 599 -15.80 -11.15 24.09
CA ASP A 599 -17.27 -11.06 23.93
C ASP A 599 -17.74 -9.97 22.95
N ILE A 600 -16.84 -9.05 22.56
CA ILE A 600 -17.14 -7.94 21.65
C ILE A 600 -16.20 -7.91 20.44
N ASP A 601 -15.52 -9.02 20.12
CA ASP A 601 -14.52 -9.09 19.05
C ASP A 601 -13.42 -8.02 19.17
N ALA A 602 -12.90 -7.80 20.39
CA ALA A 602 -11.84 -6.82 20.68
C ALA A 602 -10.52 -7.48 21.10
N ALA A 603 -10.47 -8.81 21.17
CA ALA A 603 -9.24 -9.52 21.45
C ALA A 603 -8.27 -9.44 20.26
N CYS A 604 -7.01 -9.78 20.51
CA CYS A 604 -5.97 -9.73 19.48
C CYS A 604 -6.32 -10.62 18.29
N GLY A 605 -6.31 -10.03 17.09
CA GLY A 605 -6.65 -10.71 15.85
C GLY A 605 -8.13 -10.63 15.44
N GLN A 606 -9.04 -10.10 16.26
CA GLN A 606 -10.49 -10.10 15.95
C GLN A 606 -10.99 -8.82 15.24
N LEU A 607 -10.16 -7.78 15.15
CA LEU A 607 -10.55 -6.50 14.56
C LEU A 607 -10.87 -6.60 13.07
N ARG A 608 -12.06 -6.13 12.69
CA ARG A 608 -12.68 -6.21 11.37
C ARG A 608 -13.57 -5.00 11.15
N ARG A 609 -13.56 -4.43 9.94
CA ARG A 609 -14.28 -3.19 9.58
C ARG A 609 -15.81 -3.32 9.57
N ARG A 610 -16.46 -3.75 10.66
CA ARG A 610 -17.92 -3.88 10.73
C ARG A 610 -18.57 -2.56 11.14
N LEU A 611 -19.62 -2.18 10.41
CA LEU A 611 -20.46 -0.99 10.69
C LEU A 611 -21.94 -1.31 10.99
N ASN A 612 -22.38 -2.59 10.97
CA ASN A 612 -23.78 -2.98 11.20
C ASN A 612 -23.85 -4.12 12.24
N SER A 613 -24.86 -4.31 13.09
CA SER A 613 -25.97 -3.47 13.62
C SER A 613 -26.73 -4.32 14.66
N THR A 614 -26.58 -4.03 15.96
CA THR A 614 -27.50 -4.38 17.09
C THR A 614 -27.03 -3.86 18.45
N GLY A 615 -25.85 -3.23 18.56
CA GLY A 615 -25.46 -2.51 19.78
C GLY A 615 -26.15 -1.15 19.85
N ALA A 616 -26.99 -0.93 20.87
CA ALA A 616 -27.61 0.36 21.13
C ALA A 616 -26.56 1.49 21.12
N ARG A 617 -26.91 2.65 20.55
CA ARG A 617 -26.18 3.90 20.81
C ARG A 617 -26.30 4.20 22.30
N ILE A 618 -25.34 3.73 23.10
CA ILE A 618 -25.21 4.20 24.48
C ILE A 618 -24.56 5.57 24.38
N GLY A 619 -25.40 6.61 24.42
CA GLY A 619 -24.93 7.98 24.62
C GLY A 619 -24.04 8.01 25.85
N LEU A 620 -22.89 8.67 25.72
CA LEU A 620 -21.84 8.91 26.72
C LEU A 620 -22.32 8.67 28.17
N MET A 621 -22.27 7.42 28.65
CA MET A 621 -22.31 7.16 30.08
C MET A 621 -20.95 7.57 30.61
N ILE A 622 -20.84 8.84 30.98
CA ILE A 622 -19.81 9.32 31.89
C ILE A 622 -20.00 8.46 33.15
N ALA A 623 -19.15 7.45 33.33
CA ALA A 623 -19.05 6.73 34.59
C ALA A 623 -18.46 7.70 35.64
N ARG A 624 -19.32 8.59 36.15
CA ARG A 624 -19.12 9.18 37.47
C ARG A 624 -19.39 8.06 38.47
N GLY A 625 -18.34 7.39 38.91
CA GLY A 625 -18.40 6.57 40.11
C GLY A 625 -17.80 5.19 39.95
N VAL A 626 -16.49 5.10 40.16
CA VAL A 626 -15.94 4.14 41.11
C VAL A 626 -14.94 4.94 41.94
N ARG A 627 -15.22 5.08 43.23
CA ARG A 627 -14.26 5.59 44.23
C ARG A 627 -13.27 4.51 44.56
#